data_AF-A0A2U3QWZ9-F1
#
_entry.id   AF-A0A2U3QWZ9-F1
#
_cell.length_a   1.000
_cell.length_b   1.000
_cell.length_c   1.000
_cell.angle_alpha   90.00
_cell.angle_beta   90.00
_cell.angle_gamma   90.00
#
_symmetry.space_group_name_H-M   'P 1'
#
loop_
_entity.id
_entity.type
_entity.pdbx_description
1 polymer ?
#
loop_
_entity_poly.entity_id
_entity_poly.type
_entity_poly.pdbx_seq_one_letter_code
_entity_poly.pdbx_strand_id
1 'polypeptide(L)' 'MEILQARKLISTSKWVLQSATSESGHLEHPNNSWHRICEKEASIKNFRIHDLRRTFASCMGDVGASQRTISIALDFFRN' A
#
# COMPACT_ATOMS: atom_id res chain seq x y z
N MET A 1 3.96 -13.93 -0.52
CA MET A 1 5.15 -13.86 -1.41
C MET A 1 4.78 -13.67 -2.88
N GLU A 2 3.68 -14.27 -3.34
CA GLU A 2 3.25 -14.27 -4.74
C GLU A 2 3.17 -12.88 -5.38
N ILE A 3 2.58 -11.89 -4.69
CA ILE A 3 2.45 -10.51 -5.22
C ILE A 3 3.82 -9.90 -5.54
N LEU A 4 4.80 -10.05 -4.64
CA LEU A 4 6.14 -9.48 -4.85
C LEU A 4 6.91 -10.22 -5.94
N GLN A 5 6.77 -11.55 -6.01
CA GLN A 5 7.37 -12.36 -7.07
C GLN A 5 6.81 -11.99 -8.45
N ALA A 6 5.49 -11.91 -8.58
CA ALA A 6 4.83 -11.50 -9.81
C ALA A 6 5.28 -10.10 -10.25
N ARG A 7 5.37 -9.14 -9.32
CA ARG A 7 5.91 -7.81 -9.63
C ARG A 7 7.37 -7.84 -10.05
N LYS A 8 8.20 -8.66 -9.40
CA LYS A 8 9.63 -8.75 -9.72
C LYS A 8 9.87 -9.27 -11.14
N LEU A 9 9.06 -10.23 -11.60
CA LEU A 9 9.19 -10.82 -12.94
C LEU A 9 8.98 -9.79 -14.06
N ILE A 10 8.14 -8.79 -13.84
CA ILE A 10 7.81 -7.74 -14.84
C ILE A 10 8.55 -6.42 -14.60
N SER A 11 9.34 -6.33 -13.52
CA SER A 11 9.99 -5.08 -13.11
C SER A 11 11.31 -4.90 -13.84
N THR A 12 11.43 -3.80 -14.59
CA THR A 12 12.70 -3.34 -15.17
C THR A 12 13.34 -2.24 -14.32
N SER A 13 12.63 -1.75 -13.31
CA SER A 13 13.09 -0.70 -12.39
C SER A 13 13.65 -1.26 -11.08
N LYS A 14 14.47 -0.45 -10.41
CA LYS A 14 14.88 -0.62 -9.01
C LYS A 14 13.69 -0.55 -8.04
N TRP A 15 12.64 0.19 -8.41
CA TRP A 15 11.48 0.45 -7.55
C TRP A 15 10.38 -0.59 -7.74
N VAL A 16 9.78 -1.06 -6.63
CA VAL A 16 8.66 -2.04 -6.65
C VAL A 16 7.40 -1.45 -7.31
N LEU A 17 7.19 -0.14 -7.15
CA LEU A 17 6.10 0.64 -7.74
C LEU A 17 6.67 1.60 -8.80
N GLN A 18 7.17 1.02 -9.89
CA GLN A 18 7.65 1.80 -11.04
C GLN A 18 6.52 2.57 -11.74
N SER A 19 6.87 3.69 -12.37
CA SER A 19 5.95 4.52 -13.14
C SER A 19 6.65 4.97 -14.42
N ALA A 20 6.04 4.69 -15.57
CA ALA A 20 6.57 5.08 -16.88
C ALA A 20 6.36 6.57 -17.20
N THR A 21 5.47 7.24 -16.46
CA THR A 21 5.03 8.61 -16.76
C THR A 21 5.49 9.64 -15.72
N SER A 22 6.13 9.21 -14.63
CA SER A 22 6.70 10.15 -13.65
C SER A 22 8.16 10.43 -13.99
N GLU A 23 8.58 11.67 -13.78
CA GLU A 23 9.96 12.12 -14.03
C GLU A 23 10.99 11.30 -13.24
N SER A 24 10.66 10.95 -11.99
CA SER A 24 11.52 10.13 -11.14
C SER A 24 11.42 8.62 -11.39
N GLY A 25 10.60 8.19 -12.35
CA GLY A 25 10.46 6.79 -12.76
C GLY A 25 9.73 5.88 -11.75
N HIS A 26 9.14 6.43 -10.69
CA HIS A 26 8.40 5.67 -9.68
C HIS A 26 7.23 6.46 -9.07
N LEU A 27 6.38 5.76 -8.33
CA LEU A 27 5.23 6.35 -7.65
C LEU A 27 5.68 7.07 -6.37
N GLU A 28 5.84 8.39 -6.45
CA GLU A 28 6.15 9.23 -5.28
C GLU A 28 4.90 9.64 -4.50
N HIS A 29 3.87 10.08 -5.22
CA HIS A 29 2.63 10.60 -4.63
C HIS A 29 1.45 9.71 -5.00
N PRO A 30 1.04 8.78 -4.11
CA PRO A 30 -0.01 7.81 -4.43
C PRO A 30 -1.41 8.43 -4.44
N ASN A 31 -1.61 9.63 -3.88
CA ASN A 31 -2.94 10.23 -3.67
C ASN A 31 -3.75 10.35 -4.98
N ASN A 32 -3.14 10.83 -6.06
CA ASN A 32 -3.83 11.01 -7.34
C ASN A 32 -4.22 9.68 -7.97
N SER A 33 -3.29 8.72 -7.98
CA SER A 33 -3.52 7.37 -8.48
C SER A 33 -4.57 6.64 -7.65
N TRP A 34 -4.54 6.82 -6.33
CA TRP A 34 -5.48 6.24 -5.39
C TRP A 34 -6.90 6.78 -5.58
N HIS A 35 -7.03 8.10 -5.67
CA HIS A 35 -8.29 8.77 -5.93
C HIS A 35 -8.91 8.31 -7.25
N ARG A 36 -8.09 8.20 -8.32
CA ARG A 36 -8.54 7.64 -9.61
C ARG A 36 -9.08 6.22 -9.47
N ILE A 37 -8.40 5.33 -8.75
CA ILE A 37 -8.88 3.95 -8.52
C ILE A 37 -10.20 3.95 -7.75
N CYS A 38 -10.26 4.69 -6.63
CA CYS A 38 -11.43 4.72 -5.77
C CYS A 38 -12.65 5.27 -6.50
N GLU A 39 -12.52 6.40 -7.20
CA GLU A 39 -13.65 7.06 -7.84
C GLU A 39 -14.03 6.46 -9.19
N LYS A 40 -13.04 6.19 -10.05
CA LYS A 40 -13.31 5.80 -11.44
C LYS A 40 -13.48 4.29 -11.62
N GLU A 41 -12.69 3.49 -10.91
CA GLU A 41 -12.67 2.04 -11.13
C GLU A 41 -13.55 1.30 -10.11
N ALA A 42 -13.55 1.75 -8.85
CA ALA A 42 -14.19 1.03 -7.75
C ALA A 42 -15.51 1.67 -7.26
N SER A 43 -15.82 2.91 -7.69
CA SER A 43 -16.98 3.68 -7.21
C SER A 43 -17.08 3.81 -5.68
N ILE A 44 -15.95 3.87 -4.97
CA ILE A 44 -15.85 3.99 -3.52
C ILE A 44 -15.62 5.46 -3.14
N LYS A 45 -16.53 6.01 -2.35
CA LYS A 45 -16.44 7.39 -1.85
C LYS A 45 -15.71 7.44 -0.50
N ASN A 46 -14.97 8.54 -0.27
CA ASN A 46 -14.33 8.88 1.00
C ASN A 46 -13.34 7.83 1.55
N PHE A 47 -12.74 7.01 0.68
CA PHE A 47 -11.78 5.99 1.08
C PHE A 47 -10.34 6.45 0.84
N ARG A 48 -9.55 6.57 1.92
CA ARG A 48 -8.17 7.06 1.86
C ARG A 48 -7.20 5.90 1.92
N ILE A 49 -5.99 6.12 1.42
CA ILE A 49 -4.92 5.11 1.48
C ILE A 49 -4.56 4.70 2.91
N HIS A 50 -4.78 5.58 3.90
CA HIS A 50 -4.61 5.27 5.33
C HIS A 50 -5.64 4.26 5.86
N ASP A 51 -6.81 4.17 5.23
CA ASP A 51 -7.83 3.22 5.63
C ASP A 51 -7.42 1.79 5.23
N LEU A 52 -6.61 1.61 4.18
CA LEU A 52 -5.92 0.34 3.90
C LEU A 52 -4.97 -0.05 5.04
N ARG A 53 -4.18 0.90 5.56
CA ARG A 53 -3.26 0.64 6.68
C ARG A 53 -4.03 0.24 7.95
N ARG A 54 -5.19 0.84 8.20
CA ARG A 54 -6.07 0.45 9.31
C ARG A 54 -6.67 -0.94 9.11
N THR A 55 -7.14 -1.23 7.90
CA THR A 55 -7.66 -2.56 7.53
C THR A 55 -6.59 -3.64 7.72
N PHE A 56 -5.35 -3.37 7.29
CA PHE A 56 -4.21 -4.26 7.53
C PHE A 56 -4.01 -4.58 9.02
N ALA A 57 -4.09 -3.57 9.89
CA ALA A 57 -3.98 -3.77 11.34
C ALA A 57 -5.12 -4.63 11.91
N SER A 58 -6.36 -4.38 11.48
CA SER A 58 -7.53 -5.18 11.88
C SER A 58 -7.36 -6.64 11.46
N CYS A 59 -7.01 -6.90 10.20
CA CYS A 59 -6.79 -8.26 9.71
C CYS A 59 -5.64 -8.96 10.46
N MET A 60 -4.58 -8.25 10.84
CA MET A 60 -3.52 -8.81 11.68
C MET A 60 -4.07 -9.26 13.05
N GLY A 61 -4.94 -8.46 13.67
CA GLY A 61 -5.61 -8.83 14.92
C GLY A 61 -6.50 -10.06 14.77
N ASP A 62 -7.27 -10.13 13.68
CA ASP A 62 -8.18 -11.24 13.39
C ASP A 62 -7.43 -12.58 13.23
N VAL A 63 -6.20 -12.55 12.69
CA VAL A 63 -5.33 -13.75 12.59
C VAL A 63 -4.51 -14.01 13.86
N GLY A 64 -4.73 -13.26 14.94
CA GLY A 64 -4.12 -13.47 16.25
C GLY A 64 -2.77 -12.78 16.48
N ALA A 65 -2.40 -11.79 15.68
CA ALA A 65 -1.17 -11.03 15.92
C ALA A 65 -1.25 -10.24 17.24
N SER A 66 -0.15 -10.21 18.00
CA SER A 66 -0.09 -9.44 19.25
C SER A 66 -0.15 -7.93 18.98
N GLN A 67 -0.63 -7.16 19.95
CA GLN A 67 -0.63 -5.69 19.89
C GLN A 67 0.77 -5.12 19.63
N ARG A 68 1.81 -5.71 20.25
CA ARG A 68 3.21 -5.32 20.00
C ARG A 68 3.60 -5.52 18.53
N THR A 69 3.25 -6.68 17.95
CA THR A 69 3.53 -6.99 16.54
C THR A 69 2.83 -6.01 15.60
N ILE A 70 1.55 -5.73 15.85
CA ILE A 70 0.75 -4.79 15.05
C ILE A 70 1.38 -3.38 15.12
N SER A 71 1.70 -2.90 16.32
CA SER A 71 2.31 -1.57 16.48
C SER A 71 3.68 -1.43 15.81
N ILE A 72 4.51 -2.49 15.82
CA ILE A 72 5.79 -2.50 15.09
C ILE A 72 5.53 -2.46 13.58
N ALA A 73 4.61 -3.27 13.07
CA ALA A 73 4.29 -3.32 11.64
C ALA A 73 3.70 -1.98 11.14
N LEU A 74 3.01 -1.25 12.01
CA LEU A 74 2.48 0.08 11.73
C LEU A 74 3.50 1.20 11.95
N ASP A 75 4.67 0.94 12.52
CA ASP A 75 5.65 1.95 12.94
C ASP A 75 5.08 2.96 13.97
N PHE A 76 4.30 2.47 14.93
CA PHE A 76 3.66 3.31 15.95
C PHE A 76 4.56 3.63 17.17
N PHE A 77 5.63 2.84 17.41
CA PHE A 77 6.49 2.97 18.60
C PHE A 77 7.83 3.69 18.36
N ARG A 78 8.01 4.37 17.22
CA ARG A 78 9.19 5.22 17.00
C ARG A 78 8.90 6.67 17.44
N ASN A 79 9.21 6.97 18.69
CA ASN A 79 9.53 8.32 19.19
C ASN A 79 10.91 8.28 19.82
#